data_AF-A0A957SNQ7-F1
#
_entry.id   AF-A0A957SNQ7-F1
#
_cell.length_a   1.000
_cell.length_b   1.000
_cell.length_c   1.000
_cell.angle_alpha   90.00
_cell.angle_beta   90.00
_cell.angle_gamma   90.00
#
_symmetry.space_group_name_H-M   'P 1'
#
loop_
_entity.id
_entity.type
_entity.pdbx_description
1 polymer ?
#
loop_
_entity_poly.entity_id
_entity_poly.type
_entity_poly.pdbx_seq_one_letter_code
_entity_poly.pdbx_strand_id
1 'polypeptide(L)'
;MEKRRALLIAVCLAFVGLGWLYTPKVAWADDPAPLCRFGVNINTIHPGEVSEISSYNTASLGIGWYINYHADATPSRPNNIDYTPMVRLAEQYDESSNTYSYTYAPKGQALQDVIDANPGADWFIGNEPDRLYYQDSMVPEMYAAAYHELYHLIKAADPKARIFAGSIVQPTDIRLQYVDLILQSYQAQFGEQMPVDGWSIHNFILNEQDCSRVTDGCWGADIPPGVDALSGLVIGLNELEKHRDLELFKQQIQRFRVWMSERGYTGLPVYLSEYGVLLPDWYTKPNPDDPDNPIRLFPPQKVNEFMNDTFDYMLN
;
A
#
# COMPACT_ATOMS: atom_id res chain seq x y z
N MET A 1 -76.98 30.19 3.32
CA MET A 1 -77.18 30.08 4.78
C MET A 1 -76.10 29.14 5.33
N GLU A 2 -74.84 29.53 5.22
CA GLU A 2 -74.02 30.16 6.29
C GLU A 2 -73.91 29.32 7.57
N LYS A 3 -72.78 28.61 7.67
CA LYS A 3 -72.22 28.03 8.90
C LYS A 3 -71.36 29.10 9.57
N ARG A 4 -71.58 29.40 10.86
CA ARG A 4 -70.62 30.12 11.71
C ARG A 4 -70.27 29.28 12.92
N ARG A 5 -68.97 28.98 13.04
CA ARG A 5 -68.31 28.31 14.17
C ARG A 5 -68.08 29.34 15.28
N ALA A 6 -68.40 28.98 16.52
CA ALA A 6 -68.10 29.75 17.72
C ALA A 6 -66.66 29.49 18.17
N LEU A 7 -65.92 30.56 18.45
CA LEU A 7 -64.55 30.56 18.93
C LEU A 7 -64.58 30.74 20.47
N LEU A 8 -64.12 29.72 21.21
CA LEU A 8 -63.89 29.79 22.65
C LEU A 8 -62.42 30.10 22.92
N ILE A 9 -62.18 31.20 23.63
CA ILE A 9 -60.86 31.63 24.11
C ILE A 9 -60.54 30.81 25.36
N ALA A 10 -59.46 30.03 25.31
CA ALA A 10 -58.90 29.34 26.46
C ALA A 10 -57.50 29.87 26.76
N VAL A 11 -57.31 30.33 27.99
CA VAL A 11 -56.05 30.80 28.58
C VAL A 11 -55.19 29.58 28.91
N CYS A 12 -54.02 29.46 28.28
CA CYS A 12 -53.03 28.42 28.61
C CYS A 12 -51.97 28.97 29.58
N LEU A 13 -51.94 28.38 30.77
CA LEU A 13 -50.88 28.50 31.76
C LEU A 13 -49.59 27.85 31.24
N ALA A 14 -48.48 28.58 31.30
CA ALA A 14 -47.15 28.08 30.96
C ALA A 14 -46.58 27.24 32.13
N PHE A 15 -46.33 25.96 31.87
CA PHE A 15 -45.52 25.09 32.74
C PHE A 15 -44.04 25.26 32.39
N VAL A 16 -43.24 25.62 33.40
CA VAL A 16 -41.77 25.64 33.34
C VAL A 16 -41.26 24.22 33.53
N GLY A 17 -40.79 23.59 32.45
CA GLY A 17 -40.06 22.33 32.50
C GLY A 17 -38.56 22.56 32.52
N LEU A 18 -37.87 22.02 33.54
CA LEU A 18 -36.41 21.99 33.64
C LEU A 18 -35.80 21.30 32.41
N GLY A 19 -35.19 22.08 31.52
CA GLY A 19 -34.31 21.56 30.47
C GLY A 19 -32.99 21.13 31.09
N TRP A 20 -32.67 19.84 31.00
CA TRP A 20 -31.31 19.36 31.15
C TRP A 20 -30.47 19.98 30.02
N LEU A 21 -29.68 21.00 30.35
CA LEU A 21 -28.67 21.54 29.46
C LEU A 21 -27.57 20.48 29.30
N TYR A 22 -27.71 19.66 28.26
CA TYR A 22 -26.57 18.92 27.70
C TYR A 22 -25.62 19.97 27.12
N THR A 23 -24.64 20.40 27.93
CA THR A 23 -23.45 21.05 27.38
C THR A 23 -22.70 19.97 26.61
N PRO A 24 -22.55 20.06 25.27
CA PRO A 24 -21.64 19.19 24.58
C PRO A 24 -20.26 19.36 25.23
N LYS A 25 -19.64 18.25 25.63
CA LYS A 25 -18.21 18.27 25.95
C LYS A 25 -17.53 18.74 24.68
N VAL A 26 -17.07 19.99 24.67
CA VAL A 26 -16.08 20.43 23.70
C VAL A 26 -14.84 19.59 24.02
N ALA A 27 -14.66 18.51 23.26
CA ALA A 27 -13.37 17.86 23.20
C ALA A 27 -12.43 18.87 22.56
N TRP A 28 -11.49 19.36 23.35
CA TRP A 28 -10.35 20.10 22.82
C TRP A 28 -9.58 19.11 21.96
N ALA A 29 -9.63 19.30 20.64
CA ALA A 29 -8.72 18.63 19.73
C ALA A 29 -7.37 19.34 19.88
N ASP A 30 -6.64 19.00 20.95
CA ASP A 30 -5.28 19.49 21.17
C ASP A 30 -4.27 18.74 20.27
N ASP A 31 -4.70 17.69 19.56
CA ASP A 31 -3.90 17.03 18.52
C ASP A 31 -4.31 17.50 17.12
N PRO A 32 -3.33 17.81 16.23
CA PRO A 32 -3.64 18.01 14.81
C PRO A 32 -4.37 16.76 14.30
N ALA A 33 -5.50 16.96 13.61
CA ALA A 33 -6.23 15.86 13.00
C ALA A 33 -5.24 15.03 12.16
N PRO A 34 -5.24 13.68 12.29
CA PRO A 34 -4.36 12.84 11.51
C PRO A 34 -4.47 13.22 10.03
N LEU A 35 -3.33 13.36 9.37
CA LEU A 35 -3.26 13.38 7.93
C LEU A 35 -3.63 11.96 7.46
N CYS A 36 -4.92 11.66 7.40
CA CYS A 36 -5.46 10.30 7.20
C CYS A 36 -4.90 9.59 5.95
N ARG A 37 -4.33 10.35 5.00
CA ARG A 37 -3.73 9.82 3.77
C ARG A 37 -2.27 9.37 3.96
N PHE A 38 -1.54 9.93 4.92
CA PHE A 38 -0.14 9.59 5.16
C PHE A 38 -0.02 8.47 6.18
N GLY A 39 0.86 7.53 5.87
CA GLY A 39 1.23 6.46 6.78
C GLY A 39 2.73 6.22 6.76
N VAL A 40 3.17 5.31 7.61
CA VAL A 40 4.57 4.90 7.71
C VAL A 40 4.69 3.38 7.71
N ASN A 41 5.82 2.92 7.22
CA ASN A 41 6.17 1.52 7.26
C ASN A 41 7.15 1.31 8.41
N ILE A 42 6.83 0.37 9.29
CA ILE A 42 7.67 0.00 10.40
C ILE A 42 8.28 -1.36 10.10
N ASN A 43 9.58 -1.38 9.85
CA ASN A 43 10.32 -2.62 9.69
C ASN A 43 11.41 -2.73 10.77
N THR A 44 11.68 -3.95 11.18
CA THR A 44 12.82 -4.27 12.04
C THR A 44 14.03 -4.49 11.15
N ILE A 45 14.87 -3.45 10.99
CA ILE A 45 16.03 -3.49 10.09
C ILE A 45 17.24 -4.18 10.76
N HIS A 46 17.30 -4.20 12.09
CA HIS A 46 18.45 -4.72 12.83
C HIS A 46 18.09 -5.91 13.74
N PRO A 47 18.83 -7.02 13.67
CA PRO A 47 18.66 -8.14 14.59
C PRO A 47 18.80 -7.69 16.05
N GLY A 48 17.74 -7.84 16.84
CA GLY A 48 17.71 -7.50 18.27
C GLY A 48 17.03 -6.16 18.61
N GLU A 49 16.63 -5.38 17.61
CA GLU A 49 15.72 -4.26 17.81
C GLU A 49 14.29 -4.74 17.55
N VAL A 50 13.33 -4.36 18.38
CA VAL A 50 11.90 -4.51 18.03
C VAL A 50 11.45 -3.11 17.66
N SER A 51 11.31 -2.85 16.36
CA SER A 51 10.71 -1.59 15.91
C SER A 51 9.21 -1.66 16.15
N GLU A 52 8.77 -1.19 17.32
CA GLU A 52 7.34 -0.98 17.58
C GLU A 52 6.94 0.43 17.19
N ILE A 53 5.76 0.60 16.59
CA ILE A 53 5.22 1.93 16.27
C ILE A 53 5.05 2.81 17.53
N SER A 54 4.87 2.18 18.70
CA SER A 54 4.79 2.82 20.03
C SER A 54 6.09 3.52 20.45
N SER A 55 7.23 3.14 19.86
CA SER A 55 8.54 3.75 20.15
C SER A 55 8.76 5.10 19.47
N TYR A 56 7.87 5.47 18.54
CA TYR A 56 7.93 6.73 17.79
C TYR A 56 6.90 7.73 18.29
N ASN A 57 7.22 9.02 18.22
CA ASN A 57 6.26 10.09 18.50
C ASN A 57 5.29 10.28 17.32
N THR A 58 4.31 9.37 17.18
CA THR A 58 3.37 9.40 16.05
C THR A 58 2.45 10.63 16.05
N ALA A 59 2.21 11.25 17.21
CA ALA A 59 1.45 12.50 17.31
C ALA A 59 2.14 13.63 16.54
N SER A 60 3.47 13.73 16.65
CA SER A 60 4.24 14.73 15.92
C SER A 60 4.31 14.49 14.41
N LEU A 61 4.16 13.23 13.97
CA LEU A 61 4.13 12.88 12.55
C LEU A 61 2.75 13.17 11.93
N GLY A 62 1.69 13.19 12.74
CA GLY A 62 0.32 13.40 12.26
C GLY A 62 -0.13 12.34 11.26
N ILE A 63 0.38 11.11 11.34
CA ILE A 63 0.07 10.03 10.41
C ILE A 63 -1.29 9.40 10.72
N GLY A 64 -1.98 8.90 9.69
CA GLY A 64 -3.29 8.26 9.83
C GLY A 64 -3.24 6.74 9.97
N TRP A 65 -2.20 6.11 9.43
CA TRP A 65 -2.11 4.65 9.36
C TRP A 65 -0.66 4.18 9.35
N TYR A 66 -0.45 2.89 9.63
CA TYR A 66 0.86 2.27 9.48
C TYR A 66 0.74 0.80 9.07
N ILE A 67 1.83 0.28 8.51
CA ILE A 67 2.01 -1.12 8.18
C ILE A 67 3.33 -1.61 8.77
N ASN A 68 3.40 -2.89 9.14
CA ASN A 68 4.62 -3.52 9.63
C ASN A 68 4.96 -4.85 8.94
N TYR A 69 4.35 -5.12 7.79
CA TYR A 69 4.53 -6.33 6.99
C TYR A 69 4.15 -7.65 7.68
N HIS A 70 3.42 -7.55 8.79
CA HIS A 70 2.85 -8.65 9.53
C HIS A 70 1.33 -8.51 9.61
N ALA A 71 0.69 -9.52 10.18
CA ALA A 71 -0.72 -9.49 10.53
C ALA A 71 -0.84 -9.84 12.02
N ASP A 72 -0.83 -8.80 12.86
CA ASP A 72 -0.83 -8.92 14.32
C ASP A 72 -2.26 -8.84 14.87
N ALA A 73 -2.60 -9.75 15.80
CA ALA A 73 -3.91 -9.75 16.45
C ALA A 73 -4.05 -8.61 17.47
N THR A 74 -2.94 -8.12 18.04
CA THR A 74 -2.94 -7.04 19.04
C THR A 74 -1.96 -5.92 18.68
N PRO A 75 -2.19 -5.24 17.53
CA PRO A 75 -1.30 -4.19 17.06
C PRO A 75 -1.37 -2.95 17.97
N SER A 76 -0.25 -2.27 18.15
CA SER A 76 -0.22 -0.97 18.84
C SER A 76 -0.83 0.12 17.97
N ARG A 77 -1.78 0.90 18.51
CA ARG A 77 -2.45 2.00 17.78
C ARG A 77 -2.26 3.34 18.48
N PRO A 78 -1.01 3.82 18.64
CA PRO A 78 -0.75 5.09 19.32
C PRO A 78 -1.43 6.23 18.56
N ASN A 79 -2.13 7.12 19.28
CA ASN A 79 -2.91 8.21 18.71
C ASN A 79 -4.01 7.77 17.73
N ASN A 80 -4.57 6.56 17.95
CA ASN A 80 -5.65 5.98 17.15
C ASN A 80 -5.35 5.86 15.65
N ILE A 81 -4.07 5.70 15.29
CA ILE A 81 -3.70 5.40 13.91
C ILE A 81 -4.20 4.01 13.51
N ASP A 82 -4.60 3.88 12.25
CA ASP A 82 -5.04 2.61 11.70
C ASP A 82 -3.84 1.67 11.47
N TYR A 83 -4.09 0.39 11.65
CA TYR A 83 -3.15 -0.69 11.35
C TYR A 83 -3.66 -1.46 10.14
N THR A 84 -2.79 -1.62 9.16
CA THR A 84 -3.05 -2.37 7.92
C THR A 84 -2.33 -3.72 7.99
N PRO A 85 -3.00 -4.79 8.44
CA PRO A 85 -2.41 -6.13 8.45
C PRO A 85 -2.08 -6.61 7.03
N MET A 86 -0.96 -7.34 6.92
CA MET A 86 -0.50 -7.94 5.68
C MET A 86 -0.32 -9.44 5.83
N VAL A 87 -0.93 -10.20 4.92
CA VAL A 87 -0.65 -11.63 4.77
C VAL A 87 0.49 -11.78 3.78
N ARG A 88 1.62 -12.30 4.25
CA ARG A 88 2.80 -12.59 3.42
C ARG A 88 2.61 -13.91 2.69
N LEU A 89 3.01 -13.95 1.43
CA LEU A 89 2.94 -15.13 0.57
C LEU A 89 4.34 -15.67 0.30
N ALA A 90 4.42 -16.96 -0.02
CA ALA A 90 5.62 -17.56 -0.56
C ALA A 90 5.27 -18.71 -1.50
N GLU A 91 5.85 -18.67 -2.68
CA GLU A 91 5.78 -19.75 -3.66
C GLU A 91 6.59 -20.97 -3.20
N GLN A 92 6.13 -22.15 -3.58
CA GLN A 92 6.79 -23.43 -3.34
C GLN A 92 6.80 -24.23 -4.63
N TYR A 93 7.99 -24.57 -5.13
CA TYR A 93 8.16 -25.39 -6.32
C TYR A 93 8.56 -26.82 -5.93
N ASP A 94 7.79 -27.81 -6.38
CA ASP A 94 8.12 -29.23 -6.24
C ASP A 94 8.72 -29.75 -7.54
N GLU A 95 10.03 -29.94 -7.56
CA GLU A 95 10.78 -30.48 -8.69
C GLU A 95 10.32 -31.88 -9.12
N SER A 96 9.83 -32.71 -8.18
CA SER A 96 9.48 -34.11 -8.46
C SER A 96 8.19 -34.23 -9.24
N SER A 97 7.26 -33.31 -9.03
CA SER A 97 5.99 -33.22 -9.73
C SER A 97 5.97 -32.13 -10.80
N ASN A 98 7.00 -31.28 -10.85
CA ASN A 98 7.07 -30.09 -11.70
C ASN A 98 5.81 -29.22 -11.51
N THR A 99 5.45 -28.98 -10.24
CA THR A 99 4.27 -28.19 -9.88
C THR A 99 4.64 -27.05 -8.93
N TYR A 100 3.92 -25.95 -9.07
CA TYR A 100 3.95 -24.84 -8.13
C TYR A 100 2.80 -24.97 -7.13
N SER A 101 3.06 -24.54 -5.91
CA SER A 101 2.09 -24.34 -4.83
C SER A 101 2.46 -23.07 -4.07
N TYR A 102 1.66 -22.70 -3.06
CA TYR A 102 1.93 -21.53 -2.25
C TYR A 102 1.71 -21.79 -0.77
N THR A 103 2.33 -20.95 0.04
CA THR A 103 2.09 -20.84 1.47
C THR A 103 1.82 -19.39 1.82
N TYR A 104 1.17 -19.17 2.96
CA TYR A 104 0.94 -17.84 3.49
C TYR A 104 1.04 -17.85 5.02
N ALA A 105 1.31 -16.68 5.59
CA ALA A 105 1.39 -16.48 7.03
C ALA A 105 0.75 -15.15 7.46
N PRO A 106 -0.01 -15.13 8.56
CA PRO A 106 -0.44 -16.27 9.38
C PRO A 106 -1.48 -17.15 8.65
N LYS A 107 -1.70 -18.38 9.14
CA LYS A 107 -2.66 -19.34 8.55
C LYS A 107 -3.54 -20.02 9.60
N GLY A 108 -4.65 -20.60 9.16
CA GLY A 108 -5.58 -21.34 10.02
C GLY A 108 -6.10 -20.47 11.18
N GLN A 109 -6.14 -21.03 12.39
CA GLN A 109 -6.66 -20.32 13.56
C GLN A 109 -5.92 -19.00 13.85
N ALA A 110 -4.60 -18.94 13.62
CA ALA A 110 -3.85 -17.71 13.83
C ALA A 110 -4.31 -16.58 12.90
N LEU A 111 -4.67 -16.89 11.65
CA LEU A 111 -5.25 -15.90 10.74
C LEU A 111 -6.65 -15.46 11.23
N GLN A 112 -7.47 -16.42 11.67
CA GLN A 112 -8.80 -16.12 12.22
C GLN A 112 -8.72 -15.20 13.44
N ASP A 113 -7.80 -15.47 14.36
CA ASP A 113 -7.60 -14.65 15.56
C ASP A 113 -7.22 -13.20 15.21
N VAL A 114 -6.44 -13.00 14.14
CA VAL A 114 -6.07 -11.65 13.67
C VAL A 114 -7.26 -10.94 13.02
N ILE A 115 -8.06 -11.66 12.21
CA ILE A 115 -9.26 -11.10 11.59
C ILE A 115 -10.26 -10.66 12.67
N ASP A 116 -10.55 -11.54 13.63
CA ASP A 116 -11.50 -11.27 14.71
C ASP A 116 -11.07 -10.07 15.57
N ALA A 117 -9.76 -9.88 15.75
CA ALA A 117 -9.22 -8.79 16.54
C ALA A 117 -9.10 -7.45 15.79
N ASN A 118 -9.20 -7.44 14.46
CA ASN A 118 -9.07 -6.25 13.61
C ASN A 118 -10.28 -6.06 12.68
N PRO A 119 -11.51 -5.90 13.23
CA PRO A 119 -12.72 -5.78 12.42
C PRO A 119 -12.74 -4.49 11.59
N GLY A 120 -13.11 -4.60 10.32
CA GLY A 120 -13.18 -3.53 9.34
C GLY A 120 -11.82 -3.05 8.83
N ALA A 121 -10.73 -3.77 9.11
CA ALA A 121 -9.39 -3.35 8.71
C ALA A 121 -9.17 -3.41 7.19
N ASP A 122 -8.18 -2.63 6.76
CA ASP A 122 -7.60 -2.74 5.42
C ASP A 122 -6.54 -3.84 5.42
N TRP A 123 -6.71 -4.85 4.59
CA TRP A 123 -5.82 -6.00 4.49
C TRP A 123 -5.02 -5.94 3.21
N PHE A 124 -3.70 -6.08 3.31
CA PHE A 124 -2.84 -6.25 2.15
C PHE A 124 -2.53 -7.74 1.97
N ILE A 125 -2.72 -8.24 0.75
CA ILE A 125 -2.37 -9.62 0.40
C ILE A 125 -1.12 -9.59 -0.48
N GLY A 126 0.01 -9.96 0.12
CA GLY A 126 1.32 -9.99 -0.51
C GLY A 126 2.11 -8.68 -0.39
N ASN A 127 3.44 -8.83 -0.33
CA ASN A 127 4.42 -7.75 -0.48
C ASN A 127 5.31 -8.03 -1.70
N GLU A 128 5.30 -7.14 -2.69
CA GLU A 128 6.07 -7.28 -3.94
C GLU A 128 6.06 -8.73 -4.49
N PRO A 129 4.87 -9.31 -4.76
CA PRO A 129 4.79 -10.64 -5.36
C PRO A 129 5.48 -10.68 -6.74
N ASP A 130 5.67 -9.52 -7.36
CA ASP A 130 6.38 -9.30 -8.62
C ASP A 130 7.91 -9.09 -8.45
N ARG A 131 8.48 -9.35 -7.26
CA ARG A 131 9.92 -9.27 -7.00
C ARG A 131 10.52 -10.64 -6.73
N LEU A 132 11.34 -11.12 -7.67
CA LEU A 132 12.11 -12.36 -7.50
C LEU A 132 13.05 -12.30 -6.29
N TYR A 133 13.17 -13.42 -5.56
CA TYR A 133 14.15 -13.71 -4.51
C TYR A 133 14.11 -12.91 -3.19
N TYR A 134 13.64 -11.66 -3.20
CA TYR A 134 13.77 -10.76 -2.04
C TYR A 134 12.48 -10.53 -1.24
N GLN A 135 11.33 -10.81 -1.85
CA GLN A 135 10.02 -10.63 -1.23
C GLN A 135 9.15 -11.86 -1.50
N ASP A 136 7.85 -11.69 -1.68
CA ASP A 136 6.92 -12.82 -1.73
C ASP A 136 7.07 -13.66 -2.99
N SER A 137 7.58 -13.07 -4.10
CA SER A 137 8.01 -13.77 -5.32
C SER A 137 7.05 -14.86 -5.79
N MET A 138 5.96 -14.46 -6.46
CA MET A 138 4.88 -15.36 -6.86
C MET A 138 4.69 -15.34 -8.37
N VAL A 139 4.64 -16.51 -9.03
CA VAL A 139 4.14 -16.55 -10.40
C VAL A 139 2.64 -16.19 -10.45
N PRO A 140 2.15 -15.62 -11.57
CA PRO A 140 0.80 -15.07 -11.65
C PRO A 140 -0.32 -16.04 -11.25
N GLU A 141 -0.20 -17.31 -11.64
CA GLU A 141 -1.18 -18.36 -11.35
C GLU A 141 -1.29 -18.64 -9.85
N MET A 142 -0.15 -18.67 -9.15
CA MET A 142 -0.09 -18.94 -7.71
C MET A 142 -0.56 -17.74 -6.90
N TYR A 143 -0.21 -16.51 -7.31
CA TYR A 143 -0.75 -15.32 -6.66
C TYR A 143 -2.27 -15.25 -6.80
N ALA A 144 -2.82 -15.51 -8.00
CA ALA A 144 -4.26 -15.54 -8.22
C ALA A 144 -4.98 -16.55 -7.31
N ALA A 145 -4.41 -17.76 -7.16
CA ALA A 145 -4.97 -18.80 -6.31
C ALA A 145 -4.92 -18.42 -4.82
N ALA A 146 -3.76 -17.96 -4.34
CA ALA A 146 -3.58 -17.52 -2.95
C ALA A 146 -4.48 -16.32 -2.61
N TYR A 147 -4.59 -15.36 -3.53
CA TYR A 147 -5.44 -14.19 -3.37
C TYR A 147 -6.92 -14.60 -3.28
N HIS A 148 -7.41 -15.50 -4.14
CA HIS A 148 -8.79 -15.99 -4.09
C HIS A 148 -9.11 -16.61 -2.73
N GLU A 149 -8.26 -17.53 -2.24
CA GLU A 149 -8.44 -18.18 -0.94
C GLU A 149 -8.52 -17.14 0.18
N LEU A 150 -7.52 -16.27 0.28
CA LEU A 150 -7.42 -15.29 1.35
C LEU A 150 -8.53 -14.22 1.28
N TYR A 151 -8.90 -13.77 0.09
CA TYR A 151 -10.00 -12.83 -0.12
C TYR A 151 -11.29 -13.38 0.49
N HIS A 152 -11.64 -14.63 0.16
CA HIS A 152 -12.87 -15.24 0.65
C HIS A 152 -12.80 -15.62 2.13
N LEU A 153 -11.65 -16.09 2.63
CA LEU A 153 -11.48 -16.37 4.06
C LEU A 153 -11.69 -15.10 4.90
N ILE A 154 -11.03 -13.99 4.54
CA ILE A 154 -11.13 -12.73 5.27
C ILE A 154 -12.55 -12.17 5.15
N LYS A 155 -13.14 -12.10 3.96
CA LYS A 155 -14.52 -11.59 3.77
C LYS A 155 -15.58 -12.42 4.47
N ALA A 156 -15.40 -13.73 4.59
CA ALA A 156 -16.35 -14.60 5.28
C ALA A 156 -16.33 -14.38 6.80
N ALA A 157 -15.14 -14.15 7.37
CA ALA A 157 -14.97 -13.84 8.78
C ALA A 157 -15.38 -12.40 9.12
N ASP A 158 -14.98 -11.44 8.27
CA ASP A 158 -15.29 -10.03 8.43
C ASP A 158 -15.74 -9.39 7.10
N PRO A 159 -17.07 -9.27 6.88
CA PRO A 159 -17.62 -8.64 5.68
C PRO A 159 -17.29 -7.15 5.53
N LYS A 160 -16.80 -6.48 6.59
CA LYS A 160 -16.43 -5.06 6.56
C LYS A 160 -14.96 -4.83 6.20
N ALA A 161 -14.12 -5.86 6.27
CA ALA A 161 -12.73 -5.76 5.87
C ALA A 161 -12.62 -5.28 4.42
N ARG A 162 -11.61 -4.47 4.11
CA ARG A 162 -11.27 -4.07 2.74
C ARG A 162 -9.99 -4.77 2.32
N ILE A 163 -9.97 -5.40 1.16
CA ILE A 163 -8.87 -6.23 0.70
C ILE A 163 -8.19 -5.57 -0.49
N PHE A 164 -6.89 -5.34 -0.34
CA PHE A 164 -6.05 -4.68 -1.32
C PHE A 164 -5.06 -5.69 -1.90
N ALA A 165 -5.12 -5.85 -3.21
CA ALA A 165 -4.21 -6.70 -3.95
C ALA A 165 -2.87 -5.99 -4.23
N GLY A 166 -1.81 -6.77 -4.37
CA GLY A 166 -0.54 -6.35 -4.94
C GLY A 166 0.53 -6.02 -3.90
N SER A 167 0.78 -4.73 -3.73
CA SER A 167 2.04 -4.12 -3.30
C SER A 167 3.18 -4.36 -4.30
N ILE A 168 2.89 -4.19 -5.61
CA ILE A 168 3.90 -4.35 -6.67
C ILE A 168 5.02 -3.30 -6.55
N VAL A 169 6.27 -3.65 -6.88
CA VAL A 169 7.47 -2.79 -6.65
C VAL A 169 7.33 -1.38 -7.26
N GLN A 170 6.77 -1.31 -8.46
CA GLN A 170 6.59 -0.07 -9.22
C GLN A 170 5.63 -0.34 -10.38
N PRO A 171 4.74 0.59 -10.75
CA PRO A 171 3.80 0.35 -11.83
C PRO A 171 4.42 0.72 -13.19
N THR A 172 5.44 -0.02 -13.62
CA THR A 172 6.00 0.01 -14.98
C THR A 172 5.19 -0.87 -15.92
N ASP A 173 5.40 -0.76 -17.23
CA ASP A 173 4.63 -1.52 -18.22
C ASP A 173 4.75 -3.04 -18.02
N ILE A 174 5.95 -3.55 -17.70
CA ILE A 174 6.16 -5.00 -17.49
C ILE A 174 5.57 -5.51 -16.17
N ARG A 175 5.48 -4.66 -15.14
CA ARG A 175 4.81 -5.02 -13.87
C ARG A 175 3.30 -4.98 -14.01
N LEU A 176 2.76 -4.08 -14.85
CA LEU A 176 1.35 -4.12 -15.21
C LEU A 176 1.01 -5.32 -16.09
N GLN A 177 1.93 -5.77 -16.96
CA GLN A 177 1.80 -7.06 -17.65
C GLN A 177 1.74 -8.23 -16.66
N TYR A 178 2.57 -8.23 -15.61
CA TYR A 178 2.47 -9.23 -14.53
C TYR A 178 1.10 -9.23 -13.85
N VAL A 179 0.55 -8.05 -13.50
CA VAL A 179 -0.79 -7.97 -12.92
C VAL A 179 -1.86 -8.42 -13.93
N ASP A 180 -1.70 -8.17 -15.23
CA ASP A 180 -2.60 -8.69 -16.26
C ASP A 180 -2.59 -10.21 -16.34
N LEU A 181 -1.42 -10.84 -16.17
CA LEU A 181 -1.32 -12.30 -16.09
C LEU A 181 -2.02 -12.84 -14.84
N ILE A 182 -1.96 -12.14 -13.71
CA ILE A 182 -2.72 -12.50 -12.50
C ILE A 182 -4.22 -12.47 -12.81
N LEU A 183 -4.71 -11.38 -13.41
CA LEU A 183 -6.14 -11.23 -13.73
C LEU A 183 -6.62 -12.31 -14.71
N GLN A 184 -5.82 -12.64 -15.73
CA GLN A 184 -6.11 -13.72 -16.68
C GLN A 184 -6.17 -15.07 -15.97
N SER A 185 -5.19 -15.36 -15.11
CA SER A 185 -5.13 -16.59 -14.34
C SER A 185 -6.29 -16.71 -13.36
N TYR A 186 -6.69 -15.63 -12.69
CA TYR A 186 -7.84 -15.61 -11.80
C TYR A 186 -9.13 -15.93 -12.57
N GLN A 187 -9.36 -15.27 -13.71
CA GLN A 187 -10.52 -15.53 -14.57
C GLN A 187 -10.55 -16.98 -15.08
N ALA A 188 -9.39 -17.55 -15.43
CA ALA A 188 -9.28 -18.93 -15.90
C ALA A 188 -9.56 -19.96 -14.78
N GLN A 189 -9.11 -19.68 -13.56
CA GLN A 189 -9.26 -20.58 -12.41
C GLN A 189 -10.66 -20.51 -11.78
N PHE A 190 -11.23 -19.31 -11.67
CA PHE A 190 -12.43 -19.08 -10.87
C PHE A 190 -13.65 -18.64 -11.70
N GLY A 191 -13.47 -18.35 -12.98
CA GLY A 191 -14.57 -18.02 -13.88
C GLY A 191 -15.18 -16.63 -13.68
N GLU A 192 -14.56 -15.77 -12.87
CA GLU A 192 -15.03 -14.42 -12.57
C GLU A 192 -13.88 -13.40 -12.58
N GLN A 193 -14.25 -12.11 -12.62
CA GLN A 193 -13.30 -11.02 -12.44
C GLN A 193 -12.76 -11.03 -11.00
N MET A 194 -11.44 -10.84 -10.85
CA MET A 194 -10.80 -10.79 -9.54
C MET A 194 -11.41 -9.69 -8.65
N PRO A 195 -12.04 -10.03 -7.52
CA PRO A 195 -12.65 -9.04 -6.65
C PRO A 195 -11.57 -8.35 -5.81
N VAL A 196 -11.62 -7.02 -5.75
CA VAL A 196 -10.74 -6.19 -4.93
C VAL A 196 -11.55 -5.06 -4.30
N ASP A 197 -11.22 -4.64 -3.08
CA ASP A 197 -11.74 -3.38 -2.53
C ASP A 197 -10.80 -2.21 -2.85
N GLY A 198 -9.58 -2.50 -3.29
CA GLY A 198 -8.57 -1.54 -3.71
C GLY A 198 -7.27 -2.22 -4.14
N TRP A 199 -6.26 -1.40 -4.41
CA TRP A 199 -4.92 -1.87 -4.78
C TRP A 199 -3.85 -1.28 -3.87
N SER A 200 -2.78 -2.02 -3.63
CA SER A 200 -1.55 -1.53 -3.02
C SER A 200 -0.46 -1.53 -4.08
N ILE A 201 0.34 -0.46 -4.13
CA ILE A 201 1.51 -0.35 -5.00
C ILE A 201 2.67 0.27 -4.21
N HIS A 202 3.88 -0.04 -4.62
CA HIS A 202 5.06 0.76 -4.36
C HIS A 202 5.34 1.65 -5.58
N ASN A 203 6.18 2.67 -5.39
CA ASN A 203 6.53 3.61 -6.46
C ASN A 203 8.01 3.98 -6.40
N PHE A 204 8.87 2.99 -6.18
CA PHE A 204 10.28 3.15 -6.43
C PHE A 204 10.54 3.33 -7.93
N ILE A 205 11.74 3.80 -8.27
CA ILE A 205 12.19 3.95 -9.66
C ILE A 205 13.48 3.15 -9.78
N LEU A 206 13.33 1.87 -10.11
CA LEU A 206 14.40 0.87 -10.14
C LEU A 206 14.58 0.32 -11.55
N ASN A 207 15.82 -0.10 -11.85
CA ASN A 207 16.14 -0.78 -13.10
C ASN A 207 15.46 -2.14 -13.19
N GLU A 208 14.98 -2.47 -14.38
CA GLU A 208 14.30 -3.71 -14.72
C GLU A 208 15.00 -4.37 -15.91
N GLN A 209 15.80 -5.38 -15.62
CA GLN A 209 16.48 -6.21 -16.59
C GLN A 209 16.46 -7.65 -16.07
N ASP A 210 16.39 -8.62 -16.98
CA ASP A 210 16.38 -10.03 -16.62
C ASP A 210 17.79 -10.45 -16.17
N CYS A 211 17.99 -10.58 -14.85
CA CYS A 211 19.32 -10.88 -14.31
C CYS A 211 19.80 -12.32 -14.56
N SER A 212 18.94 -13.19 -15.10
CA SER A 212 19.32 -14.53 -15.54
C SER A 212 19.85 -14.53 -16.97
N ARG A 213 19.40 -13.60 -17.82
CA ARG A 213 19.75 -13.51 -19.25
C ARG A 213 20.69 -12.35 -19.59
N VAL A 214 20.72 -11.29 -18.77
CA VAL A 214 21.56 -10.11 -18.97
C VAL A 214 22.70 -10.10 -17.96
N THR A 215 23.94 -10.27 -18.44
CA THR A 215 25.11 -10.40 -17.56
C THR A 215 25.77 -9.08 -17.20
N ASP A 216 25.58 -8.03 -18.01
CA ASP A 216 26.16 -6.70 -17.79
C ASP A 216 25.07 -5.69 -17.45
N GLY A 217 25.20 -5.01 -16.31
CA GLY A 217 24.28 -3.94 -15.93
C GLY A 217 22.95 -4.42 -15.36
N CYS A 218 22.84 -5.69 -14.93
CA CYS A 218 21.67 -6.15 -14.20
C CYS A 218 21.75 -5.83 -12.70
N TRP A 219 20.79 -5.05 -12.23
CA TRP A 219 20.59 -4.62 -10.85
C TRP A 219 19.15 -4.08 -10.71
N GLY A 220 18.72 -3.72 -9.50
CA GLY A 220 17.42 -3.10 -9.27
C GLY A 220 16.33 -4.12 -8.97
N ALA A 221 15.20 -4.02 -9.66
CA ALA A 221 13.97 -4.75 -9.36
C ALA A 221 13.79 -6.06 -10.15
N ASP A 222 14.64 -6.30 -11.15
CA ASP A 222 14.54 -7.47 -12.06
C ASP A 222 13.23 -7.49 -12.86
N ILE A 223 13.01 -8.53 -13.67
CA ILE A 223 11.75 -8.81 -14.38
C ILE A 223 10.81 -9.61 -13.47
N PRO A 224 9.50 -9.31 -13.43
CA PRO A 224 8.56 -10.07 -12.62
C PRO A 224 8.51 -11.57 -12.95
N PRO A 225 8.21 -12.44 -11.96
CA PRO A 225 7.96 -13.86 -12.21
C PRO A 225 6.88 -14.08 -13.28
N GLY A 226 7.10 -15.02 -14.19
CA GLY A 226 6.13 -15.36 -15.25
C GLY A 226 6.07 -14.38 -16.43
N VAL A 227 6.78 -13.25 -16.40
CA VAL A 227 6.88 -12.32 -17.53
C VAL A 227 8.11 -12.66 -18.38
N ASP A 228 7.90 -13.03 -19.66
CA ASP A 228 9.00 -13.19 -20.62
C ASP A 228 9.35 -11.86 -21.29
N ALA A 229 10.18 -11.06 -20.60
CA ALA A 229 10.76 -9.84 -21.12
C ALA A 229 12.26 -9.79 -20.77
N LEU A 230 13.10 -9.25 -21.66
CA LEU A 230 14.52 -9.04 -21.36
C LEU A 230 14.76 -7.79 -20.49
N SER A 231 13.87 -6.80 -20.58
CA SER A 231 14.00 -5.49 -19.94
C SER A 231 12.65 -4.79 -19.83
N GLY A 232 12.51 -3.92 -18.82
CA GLY A 232 11.41 -2.98 -18.65
C GLY A 232 11.94 -1.54 -18.60
N LEU A 233 11.74 -0.85 -17.48
CA LEU A 233 12.39 0.42 -17.19
C LEU A 233 13.91 0.22 -17.01
N VAL A 234 14.69 0.60 -18.01
CA VAL A 234 16.16 0.51 -17.93
C VAL A 234 16.75 1.79 -17.35
N ILE A 235 17.56 1.65 -16.29
CA ILE A 235 18.32 2.74 -15.67
C ILE A 235 19.80 2.35 -15.72
N GLY A 236 20.59 3.12 -16.46
CA GLY A 236 22.04 2.94 -16.49
C GLY A 236 22.72 3.39 -15.19
N LEU A 237 23.92 2.85 -14.90
CA LEU A 237 24.74 3.30 -13.77
C LEU A 237 25.19 4.77 -13.89
N ASN A 238 25.11 5.35 -15.09
CA ASN A 238 25.33 6.78 -15.36
C ASN A 238 24.05 7.63 -15.25
N GLU A 239 22.90 7.02 -14.93
CA GLU A 239 21.59 7.66 -14.85
C GLU A 239 20.93 7.48 -13.48
N LEU A 240 21.72 7.17 -12.44
CA LEU A 240 21.18 6.87 -11.10
C LEU A 240 20.31 8.00 -10.54
N GLU A 241 20.50 9.26 -10.96
CA GLU A 241 19.63 10.37 -10.54
C GLU A 241 18.13 10.14 -10.85
N LYS A 242 17.80 9.25 -11.80
CA LYS A 242 16.42 8.84 -12.09
C LYS A 242 15.67 8.28 -10.87
N HIS A 243 16.36 7.76 -9.85
CA HIS A 243 15.72 7.24 -8.62
C HIS A 243 14.97 8.30 -7.81
N ARG A 244 15.19 9.59 -8.12
CA ARG A 244 14.49 10.74 -7.54
C ARG A 244 13.86 11.63 -8.62
N ASP A 245 13.52 11.05 -9.78
CA ASP A 245 12.87 11.76 -10.87
C ASP A 245 11.36 11.88 -10.60
N LEU A 246 10.93 13.12 -10.35
CA LEU A 246 9.54 13.43 -10.04
C LEU A 246 8.59 13.12 -11.20
N GLU A 247 9.03 13.26 -12.45
CA GLU A 247 8.16 13.00 -13.60
C GLU A 247 7.97 11.50 -13.81
N LEU A 248 9.01 10.68 -13.61
CA LEU A 248 8.85 9.22 -13.58
C LEU A 248 7.93 8.78 -12.44
N PHE A 249 8.07 9.36 -11.24
CA PHE A 249 7.18 9.10 -10.11
C PHE A 249 5.70 9.35 -10.47
N LYS A 250 5.39 10.50 -11.08
CA LYS A 250 4.03 10.86 -11.52
C LYS A 250 3.52 9.94 -12.62
N GLN A 251 4.34 9.65 -13.63
CA GLN A 251 3.97 8.78 -14.74
C GLN A 251 3.60 7.39 -14.27
N GLN A 252 4.34 6.85 -13.30
CA GLN A 252 4.01 5.56 -12.68
C GLN A 252 2.62 5.55 -12.03
N ILE A 253 2.29 6.56 -11.22
CA ILE A 253 0.96 6.68 -10.60
C ILE A 253 -0.14 6.84 -11.66
N GLN A 254 0.08 7.70 -12.66
CA GLN A 254 -0.89 7.92 -13.74
C GLN A 254 -1.11 6.64 -14.56
N ARG A 255 -0.03 5.92 -14.89
CA ARG A 255 -0.09 4.63 -15.60
C ARG A 255 -0.92 3.62 -14.83
N PHE A 256 -0.70 3.49 -13.52
CA PHE A 256 -1.50 2.59 -12.68
C PHE A 256 -2.98 2.97 -12.67
N ARG A 257 -3.30 4.27 -12.56
CA ARG A 257 -4.69 4.76 -12.58
C ARG A 257 -5.39 4.52 -13.92
N VAL A 258 -4.68 4.71 -15.03
CA VAL A 258 -5.19 4.38 -16.38
C VAL A 258 -5.43 2.88 -16.49
N TRP A 259 -4.46 2.06 -16.08
CA TRP A 259 -4.57 0.61 -16.07
C TRP A 259 -5.80 0.12 -15.28
N MET A 260 -6.04 0.67 -14.09
CA MET A 260 -7.23 0.37 -13.29
C MET A 260 -8.51 0.70 -14.06
N SER A 261 -8.55 1.88 -14.70
CA SER A 261 -9.73 2.32 -15.43
C SER A 261 -10.05 1.42 -16.62
N GLU A 262 -9.04 1.00 -17.36
CA GLU A 262 -9.18 0.13 -18.52
C GLU A 262 -9.65 -1.28 -18.16
N ARG A 263 -9.43 -1.72 -16.92
CA ARG A 263 -9.77 -3.07 -16.42
C ARG A 263 -10.99 -3.09 -15.51
N GLY A 264 -11.74 -1.99 -15.45
CA GLY A 264 -12.99 -1.91 -14.70
C GLY A 264 -12.83 -1.71 -13.20
N TYR A 265 -11.65 -1.30 -12.73
CA TYR A 265 -11.36 -0.97 -11.32
C TYR A 265 -11.43 0.53 -11.03
N THR A 266 -12.10 1.31 -11.89
CA THR A 266 -12.27 2.76 -11.71
C THR A 266 -12.90 3.10 -10.35
N GLY A 267 -12.36 4.11 -9.68
CA GLY A 267 -12.90 4.62 -8.42
C GLY A 267 -12.48 3.85 -7.17
N LEU A 268 -11.82 2.70 -7.31
CA LEU A 268 -11.26 1.99 -6.16
C LEU A 268 -10.05 2.74 -5.57
N PRO A 269 -9.88 2.71 -4.23
CA PRO A 269 -8.72 3.30 -3.57
C PRO A 269 -7.42 2.60 -3.97
N VAL A 270 -6.34 3.37 -3.91
CA VAL A 270 -4.97 2.86 -4.09
C VAL A 270 -4.14 3.34 -2.92
N TYR A 271 -3.49 2.39 -2.24
CA TYR A 271 -2.40 2.69 -1.33
C TYR A 271 -1.10 2.79 -2.11
N LEU A 272 -0.40 3.91 -1.97
CA LEU A 272 1.03 3.98 -2.23
C LEU A 272 1.73 3.64 -0.92
N SER A 273 2.03 2.37 -0.73
CA SER A 273 2.51 1.83 0.55
C SER A 273 4.02 1.92 0.72
N GLU A 274 4.78 2.06 -0.36
CA GLU A 274 6.21 2.42 -0.28
C GLU A 274 6.63 3.30 -1.44
N TYR A 275 7.49 4.27 -1.18
CA TYR A 275 8.30 4.95 -2.18
C TYR A 275 9.44 5.72 -1.49
N GLY A 276 10.40 6.18 -2.29
CA GLY A 276 11.52 6.98 -1.80
C GLY A 276 12.76 6.75 -2.63
N VAL A 277 13.92 7.07 -2.05
CA VAL A 277 15.23 6.86 -2.67
C VAL A 277 15.96 5.75 -1.91
N LEU A 278 16.13 4.59 -2.54
CA LEU A 278 16.81 3.44 -1.93
C LEU A 278 18.34 3.49 -2.09
N LEU A 279 18.83 4.29 -3.03
CA LEU A 279 20.26 4.42 -3.25
C LEU A 279 20.91 5.29 -2.17
N PRO A 280 22.07 4.87 -1.63
CA PRO A 280 22.70 5.55 -0.52
C PRO A 280 23.39 6.86 -0.94
N ASP A 281 23.60 7.73 0.04
CA ASP A 281 24.09 9.12 -0.16
C ASP A 281 25.53 9.23 -0.67
N TRP A 282 26.30 8.13 -0.61
CA TRP A 282 27.68 8.04 -1.05
C TRP A 282 27.84 7.72 -2.55
N TYR A 283 26.75 7.49 -3.29
CA TYR A 283 26.82 7.46 -4.75
C TYR A 283 27.17 8.84 -5.31
N THR A 284 28.17 8.89 -6.18
CA THR A 284 28.67 10.13 -6.77
C THR A 284 28.86 10.03 -8.29
N LYS A 285 28.83 11.16 -8.98
CA LYS A 285 29.32 11.31 -10.36
C LYS A 285 30.53 12.25 -10.43
N PRO A 286 31.40 12.10 -11.46
CA PRO A 286 32.50 13.03 -11.68
C PRO A 286 32.01 14.48 -11.75
N ASN A 287 32.78 15.37 -11.15
CA ASN A 287 32.55 16.80 -11.21
C ASN A 287 33.51 17.41 -12.25
N PRO A 288 33.01 17.93 -13.39
CA PRO A 288 33.86 18.48 -14.44
C PRO A 288 34.59 19.76 -14.01
N ASP A 289 34.04 20.49 -13.04
CA ASP A 289 34.57 21.77 -12.57
C ASP A 289 35.55 21.61 -11.39
N ASP A 290 35.47 20.50 -10.67
CA ASP A 290 36.32 20.20 -9.51
C ASP A 290 36.57 18.68 -9.37
N PRO A 291 37.57 18.13 -10.08
CA PRO A 291 37.85 16.69 -10.12
C PRO A 291 38.12 16.04 -8.76
N ASP A 292 38.55 16.82 -7.76
CA ASP A 292 38.82 16.33 -6.41
C ASP A 292 37.55 16.23 -5.54
N ASN A 293 36.44 16.84 -5.98
CA ASN A 293 35.16 16.89 -5.26
C ASN A 293 34.00 16.35 -6.12
N PRO A 294 33.78 15.02 -6.14
CA PRO A 294 32.72 14.41 -6.93
C PRO A 294 31.32 14.78 -6.39
N ILE A 295 30.34 14.88 -7.29
CA ILE A 295 28.97 15.32 -6.97
C ILE A 295 28.21 14.14 -6.36
N ARG A 296 27.73 14.27 -5.12
CA ARG A 296 26.81 13.31 -4.49
C ARG A 296 25.44 13.34 -5.17
N LEU A 297 24.91 12.18 -5.51
CA LEU A 297 23.65 12.05 -6.24
C LEU A 297 22.42 12.11 -5.33
N PHE A 298 22.56 11.61 -4.09
CA PHE A 298 21.47 11.50 -3.11
C PHE A 298 21.82 12.11 -1.74
N PRO A 299 22.38 13.33 -1.65
CA PRO A 299 22.55 13.97 -0.36
C PRO A 299 21.17 14.22 0.29
N PRO A 300 21.06 14.28 1.63
CA PRO A 300 19.78 14.43 2.33
C PRO A 300 18.91 15.58 1.80
N GLN A 301 19.52 16.71 1.41
CA GLN A 301 18.80 17.82 0.79
C GLN A 301 18.03 17.40 -0.47
N LYS A 302 18.67 16.66 -1.38
CA LYS A 302 18.03 16.24 -2.65
C LYS A 302 16.96 15.18 -2.45
N VAL A 303 17.14 14.31 -1.46
CA VAL A 303 16.10 13.36 -1.06
C VAL A 303 14.90 14.10 -0.47
N ASN A 304 15.12 15.06 0.42
CA ASN A 304 14.04 15.86 1.01
C ASN A 304 13.30 16.71 -0.03
N GLU A 305 14.01 17.30 -1.01
CA GLU A 305 13.38 18.01 -2.14
C GLU A 305 12.42 17.06 -2.90
N PHE A 306 12.89 15.87 -3.28
CA PHE A 306 12.05 14.87 -3.93
C PHE A 306 10.86 14.43 -3.07
N MET A 307 11.06 14.14 -1.79
CA MET A 307 9.96 13.74 -0.89
C MET A 307 8.91 14.84 -0.77
N ASN A 308 9.30 16.10 -0.60
CA ASN A 308 8.36 17.22 -0.55
C ASN A 308 7.57 17.36 -1.86
N ASP A 309 8.25 17.31 -3.01
CA ASP A 309 7.60 17.43 -4.32
C ASP A 309 6.58 16.29 -4.56
N THR A 310 6.87 15.08 -4.06
CA THR A 310 5.93 13.95 -4.16
C THR A 310 4.72 14.12 -3.24
N PHE A 311 4.88 14.69 -2.05
CA PHE A 311 3.76 15.01 -1.16
C PHE A 311 2.87 16.08 -1.80
N ASP A 312 3.45 17.14 -2.34
CA ASP A 312 2.72 18.18 -3.05
C ASP A 312 1.94 17.59 -4.24
N TYR A 313 2.54 16.69 -5.02
CA TYR A 313 1.83 16.03 -6.10
C TYR A 313 0.66 15.16 -5.61
N MET A 314 0.81 14.39 -4.55
CA MET A 314 -0.22 13.46 -4.07
C MET A 314 -1.38 14.16 -3.32
N LEU A 315 -1.13 15.34 -2.77
CA LEU A 315 -2.11 16.15 -2.05
C LEU A 315 -3.00 16.99 -2.97
N ASN A 316 -2.53 17.32 -4.19
CA ASN A 316 -3.27 18.07 -5.20
C ASN A 316 -3.99 17.16 -6.20
#